data_AF-A0A970R0W4-F1
#
_entry.id   AF-A0A970R0W4-F1
#
_cell.length_a   1.000
_cell.length_b   1.000
_cell.length_c   1.000
_cell.angle_alpha   90.00
_cell.angle_beta   90.00
_cell.angle_gamma   90.00
#
_symmetry.space_group_name_H-M   'P 1'
#
loop_
_entity.id
_entity.type
_entity.pdbx_description
1 polymer ?
#
loop_
_entity_poly.entity_id
_entity_poly.type
_entity_poly.pdbx_seq_one_letter_code
_entity_poly.pdbx_strand_id
1 'polypeptide(L)'
;MQNALAPNASVQSALDTTRLPQPVFAENPGFVELYWKAWNLAWDHVKINPDLPHPRHMDENIREDIIWIWDSEFMAMFCKYAPDIFPGVETLNNFYSAMLDGNKFPLRIQHPDNPSFYPWIEYEYFKFTGDRSRIDSLIVKEKILQRHYKFYQSLKPGMKLPFKHIKIALENKGIGFNWGGDQSGMDNSPRGWDKDRLWVDAVSQQALSALYISRLARIVGDSNTEKEYKKEYERLKSYVLKYYWDELDGCFYDIRESDKSLIRQLTPASFWAMLAEIPSRKQAERMASFALADDEIGGLRPWKSLSPKDSGFVADGGAYWRGAIWLPTAYMGAKALEKYKLTNLADSTAKNLLTQTLNTYKDFEPHTIWECYDPSADKPALGKQGQIVRKDFCGWSALGPISLFIENVIGIRSVDAEKLTVDWDIHHKCLHGVRNLRFGPVVTDLIYEKGLVKAKSNKEYTLVVSGRKYKVPAGSSSFSVINRREFMVEPYTLPDPLQGVSSPKEWPSRRAEILSLFEREMYGQMPPSSPIFLKELERGKTFGRLGLRRQLRMWFKPDYTGPYIDWLIVYPRRVRKPVPAIIMLNYYGNHTMLSDKEVRLPDSWLENEKKKGITSNRAEEDMR
;
A
#
# COMPACT_ATOMS: atom_id res chain seq x y z
N MET A 1 -38.00 -26.19 -28.98
CA MET A 1 -38.62 -26.52 -27.69
C MET A 1 -37.52 -26.75 -26.68
N GLN A 2 -37.57 -25.97 -25.59
CA GLN A 2 -36.95 -26.13 -24.26
C GLN A 2 -35.58 -26.81 -24.14
N ASN A 3 -34.57 -25.98 -23.83
CA ASN A 3 -33.75 -26.16 -22.64
C ASN A 3 -33.35 -24.77 -22.15
N ALA A 4 -34.25 -24.17 -21.37
CA ALA A 4 -33.91 -23.02 -20.54
C ALA A 4 -32.97 -23.55 -19.45
N LEU A 5 -31.68 -23.21 -19.54
CA LEU A 5 -30.79 -23.29 -18.39
C LEU A 5 -31.32 -22.29 -17.37
N ALA A 6 -32.03 -22.75 -16.35
CA ALA A 6 -32.23 -21.98 -15.14
C ALA A 6 -31.16 -22.44 -14.14
N PRO A 7 -30.11 -21.63 -13.86
CA PRO A 7 -29.61 -21.63 -12.48
C PRO A 7 -28.84 -20.37 -12.11
N ASN A 8 -29.39 -19.54 -11.23
CA ASN A 8 -28.65 -18.72 -10.26
C ASN A 8 -29.67 -18.19 -9.26
N ALA A 9 -29.92 -18.95 -8.18
CA ALA A 9 -30.73 -18.42 -7.09
C ALA A 9 -29.87 -17.48 -6.26
N SER A 10 -30.31 -16.23 -6.06
CA SER A 10 -29.76 -15.38 -5.01
C SER A 10 -30.12 -15.95 -3.64
N VAL A 11 -29.31 -15.67 -2.63
CA VAL A 11 -29.67 -16.04 -1.26
C VAL A 11 -30.90 -15.21 -0.85
N GLN A 12 -32.07 -15.84 -0.71
CA GLN A 12 -33.34 -15.15 -0.46
C GLN A 12 -33.50 -14.61 0.98
N SER A 13 -32.53 -14.81 1.86
CA SER A 13 -32.57 -14.29 3.23
C SER A 13 -32.00 -12.88 3.32
N ALA A 14 -32.48 -12.09 4.27
CA ALA A 14 -31.84 -10.80 4.58
C ALA A 14 -30.39 -11.00 5.06
N LEU A 15 -29.52 -10.04 4.74
CA LEU A 15 -28.14 -10.01 5.22
C LEU A 15 -28.09 -9.82 6.74
N ASP A 16 -27.42 -10.72 7.45
CA ASP A 16 -27.14 -10.56 8.88
C ASP A 16 -25.96 -9.60 9.11
N THR A 17 -26.29 -8.32 9.27
CA THR A 17 -25.30 -7.25 9.49
C THR A 17 -24.60 -7.33 10.85
N THR A 18 -25.10 -8.13 11.80
CA THR A 18 -24.48 -8.30 13.13
C THR A 18 -23.18 -9.10 13.07
N ARG A 19 -22.94 -9.79 11.96
CA ARG A 19 -21.73 -10.58 11.71
C ARG A 19 -20.67 -9.83 10.89
N LEU A 20 -21.02 -8.66 10.36
CA LEU A 20 -20.11 -7.80 9.61
C LEU A 20 -19.40 -6.79 10.53
N PRO A 21 -18.22 -6.28 10.15
CA PRO A 21 -17.64 -5.12 10.83
C PRO A 21 -18.62 -3.94 10.79
N GLN A 22 -18.64 -3.14 11.85
CA GLN A 22 -19.54 -2.01 11.99
C GLN A 22 -18.72 -0.74 12.19
N PRO A 23 -18.33 -0.07 11.10
CA PRO A 23 -17.54 1.14 11.18
C PRO A 23 -18.32 2.27 11.87
N VAL A 24 -17.59 3.08 12.61
CA VAL A 24 -18.06 4.33 13.20
C VAL A 24 -17.19 5.44 12.65
N PHE A 25 -17.81 6.51 12.15
CA PHE A 25 -17.06 7.67 11.65
C PHE A 25 -17.90 8.94 11.79
N ALA A 26 -17.69 9.69 12.86
CA ALA A 26 -18.53 10.84 13.21
C ALA A 26 -18.29 12.08 12.34
N GLU A 27 -17.11 12.23 11.74
CA GLU A 27 -16.82 13.37 10.84
C GLU A 27 -17.69 13.37 9.59
N ASN A 28 -18.02 12.18 9.05
CA ASN A 28 -18.91 12.05 7.90
C ASN A 28 -19.73 10.75 8.00
N PRO A 29 -20.92 10.78 8.64
CA PRO A 29 -21.80 9.62 8.77
C PRO A 29 -22.24 9.01 7.43
N GLY A 30 -22.22 9.79 6.34
CA GLY A 30 -22.56 9.30 5.00
C GLY A 30 -21.63 8.19 4.49
N PHE A 31 -20.37 8.14 4.96
CA PHE A 31 -19.49 7.00 4.65
C PHE A 31 -20.01 5.69 5.25
N VAL A 32 -20.64 5.74 6.42
CA VAL A 32 -21.26 4.56 7.05
C VAL A 32 -22.52 4.14 6.29
N GLU A 33 -23.31 5.09 5.78
CA GLU A 33 -24.46 4.79 4.92
C GLU A 33 -24.03 4.09 3.63
N LEU A 34 -23.00 4.64 2.96
CA LEU A 34 -22.46 4.06 1.72
C LEU A 34 -21.82 2.68 1.96
N TYR A 35 -21.16 2.47 3.10
CA TYR A 35 -20.65 1.17 3.54
C TYR A 35 -21.76 0.11 3.61
N TRP A 36 -22.90 0.44 4.23
CA TRP A 36 -24.02 -0.49 4.31
C TRP A 36 -24.70 -0.72 2.96
N LYS A 37 -24.81 0.32 2.12
CA LYS A 37 -25.28 0.15 0.74
C LYS A 37 -24.40 -0.82 -0.04
N ALA A 38 -23.08 -0.74 0.12
CA ALA A 38 -22.14 -1.66 -0.53
C ALA A 38 -22.32 -3.11 -0.10
N TRP A 39 -22.47 -3.37 1.20
CA TRP A 39 -22.70 -4.74 1.69
C TRP A 39 -24.04 -5.32 1.25
N ASN A 40 -25.11 -4.53 1.26
CA ASN A 40 -26.41 -4.98 0.79
C ASN A 40 -26.35 -5.35 -0.70
N LEU A 41 -25.73 -4.51 -1.53
CA LEU A 41 -25.52 -4.85 -2.94
C LEU A 41 -24.65 -6.12 -3.07
N ALA A 42 -23.53 -6.21 -2.35
CA ALA A 42 -22.68 -7.41 -2.37
C ALA A 42 -23.44 -8.69 -2.02
N TRP A 43 -24.41 -8.60 -1.10
CA TRP A 43 -25.24 -9.74 -0.71
C TRP A 43 -26.19 -10.19 -1.81
N ASP A 44 -26.79 -9.26 -2.56
CA ASP A 44 -27.66 -9.56 -3.70
C ASP A 44 -26.92 -10.33 -4.83
N HIS A 45 -25.59 -10.25 -4.82
CA HIS A 45 -24.68 -10.87 -5.77
C HIS A 45 -23.96 -12.11 -5.23
N VAL A 46 -24.36 -12.62 -4.06
CA VAL A 46 -24.03 -14.00 -3.66
C VAL A 46 -24.98 -14.95 -4.39
N LYS A 47 -24.43 -15.76 -5.30
CA LYS A 47 -25.20 -16.73 -6.10
C LYS A 47 -24.89 -18.17 -5.70
N ILE A 48 -25.86 -19.04 -5.94
CA ILE A 48 -25.70 -20.49 -5.82
C ILE A 48 -25.97 -21.12 -7.19
N ASN A 49 -24.95 -21.77 -7.74
CA ASN A 49 -25.02 -22.57 -8.96
C ASN A 49 -24.58 -24.01 -8.65
N PRO A 50 -25.50 -24.98 -8.53
CA PRO A 50 -25.18 -26.37 -8.18
C PRO A 50 -24.23 -27.08 -9.16
N ASP A 51 -24.11 -26.58 -10.39
CA ASP A 51 -23.26 -27.18 -11.42
C ASP A 51 -21.79 -26.75 -11.30
N LEU A 52 -21.49 -25.75 -10.45
CA LEU A 52 -20.12 -25.34 -10.17
C LEU A 52 -19.46 -26.28 -9.14
N PRO A 53 -18.13 -26.54 -9.26
CA PRO A 53 -17.38 -27.26 -8.23
C PRO A 53 -17.56 -26.67 -6.83
N HIS A 54 -17.63 -25.34 -6.74
CA HIS A 54 -18.03 -24.60 -5.54
C HIS A 54 -19.30 -23.80 -5.85
N PRO A 55 -20.49 -24.31 -5.44
CA PRO A 55 -21.75 -23.74 -5.87
C PRO A 55 -21.98 -22.29 -5.47
N ARG A 56 -21.55 -21.93 -4.25
CA ARG A 56 -21.70 -20.60 -3.69
C ARG A 56 -20.54 -19.72 -4.15
N HIS A 57 -20.82 -18.64 -4.85
CA HIS A 57 -19.81 -17.73 -5.42
C HIS A 57 -20.32 -16.28 -5.48
N MET A 58 -19.40 -15.35 -5.71
CA MET A 58 -19.71 -13.94 -5.97
C MET A 58 -19.93 -13.73 -7.47
N ASP A 59 -21.01 -13.04 -7.84
CA ASP A 59 -21.28 -12.54 -9.19
C ASP A 59 -20.87 -11.06 -9.29
N GLU A 60 -20.26 -10.67 -10.40
CA GLU A 60 -19.77 -9.30 -10.61
C GLU A 60 -20.89 -8.29 -10.96
N ASN A 61 -22.15 -8.72 -11.07
CA ASN A 61 -23.28 -7.98 -11.63
C ASN A 61 -23.12 -7.65 -13.13
N ILE A 62 -22.40 -8.47 -13.90
CA ILE A 62 -22.20 -8.22 -15.34
C ILE A 62 -23.15 -9.06 -16.18
N ARG A 63 -23.07 -10.39 -16.08
CA ARG A 63 -23.91 -11.38 -16.77
C ARG A 63 -23.90 -12.70 -16.00
N GLU A 64 -25.08 -13.31 -15.83
CA GLU A 64 -25.28 -14.51 -15.01
C GLU A 64 -24.54 -15.78 -15.50
N ASP A 65 -24.19 -15.86 -16.79
CA ASP A 65 -23.54 -17.03 -17.39
C ASP A 65 -22.01 -16.92 -17.50
N ILE A 66 -21.42 -15.84 -16.97
CA ILE A 66 -20.01 -15.48 -17.19
C ILE A 66 -19.38 -14.99 -15.90
N ILE A 67 -18.10 -15.33 -15.70
CA ILE A 67 -17.29 -14.86 -14.58
C ILE A 67 -15.97 -14.24 -15.08
N TRP A 68 -15.42 -13.33 -14.28
CA TRP A 68 -14.21 -12.58 -14.62
C TRP A 68 -13.16 -12.71 -13.53
N ILE A 69 -11.93 -13.05 -13.94
CA ILE A 69 -10.84 -13.36 -12.99
C ILE A 69 -10.52 -12.15 -12.11
N TRP A 70 -10.13 -11.03 -12.71
CA TRP A 70 -9.63 -9.90 -11.92
C TRP A 70 -10.73 -9.23 -11.08
N ASP A 71 -11.99 -9.23 -11.54
CA ASP A 71 -13.14 -8.74 -10.80
C ASP A 71 -13.33 -9.57 -9.54
N SER A 72 -13.37 -10.90 -9.68
CA SER A 72 -13.49 -11.85 -8.58
C SER A 72 -12.34 -11.75 -7.59
N GLU A 73 -11.11 -11.55 -8.06
CA GLU A 73 -9.94 -11.32 -7.21
C GLU A 73 -10.07 -10.01 -6.40
N PHE A 74 -10.57 -8.94 -7.01
CA PHE A 74 -10.86 -7.69 -6.30
C PHE A 74 -12.06 -7.80 -5.36
N MET A 75 -13.09 -8.58 -5.70
CA MET A 75 -14.21 -8.82 -4.80
C MET A 75 -13.77 -9.57 -3.55
N ALA A 76 -12.91 -10.57 -3.71
CA ALA A 76 -12.33 -11.30 -2.59
C ALA A 76 -11.66 -10.36 -1.56
N MET A 77 -11.05 -9.26 -1.99
CA MET A 77 -10.40 -8.31 -1.07
C MET A 77 -11.33 -7.63 -0.08
N PHE A 78 -12.62 -7.45 -0.37
CA PHE A 78 -13.59 -7.01 0.65
C PHE A 78 -14.31 -8.20 1.31
N CYS A 79 -14.46 -9.34 0.62
CA CYS A 79 -15.06 -10.54 1.20
C CYS A 79 -14.27 -11.06 2.41
N LYS A 80 -12.95 -10.81 2.48
CA LYS A 80 -12.08 -11.19 3.61
C LYS A 80 -12.55 -10.71 4.98
N TYR A 81 -13.37 -9.65 5.04
CA TYR A 81 -13.92 -9.12 6.30
C TYR A 81 -15.05 -9.97 6.90
N ALA A 82 -15.68 -10.84 6.09
CA ALA A 82 -16.76 -11.74 6.50
C ALA A 82 -16.76 -13.00 5.63
N PRO A 83 -15.70 -13.82 5.68
CA PRO A 83 -15.47 -14.94 4.75
C PRO A 83 -16.49 -16.07 4.89
N ASP A 84 -17.16 -16.17 6.03
CA ASP A 84 -18.28 -17.08 6.29
C ASP A 84 -19.58 -16.66 5.58
N ILE A 85 -19.71 -15.37 5.27
CA ILE A 85 -20.89 -14.79 4.61
C ILE A 85 -20.63 -14.59 3.12
N PHE A 86 -19.46 -14.14 2.72
CA PHE A 86 -19.16 -13.81 1.33
C PHE A 86 -18.14 -14.78 0.73
N PRO A 87 -18.52 -15.56 -0.32
CA PRO A 87 -17.73 -16.66 -0.88
C PRO A 87 -16.57 -16.19 -1.77
N GLY A 88 -15.66 -15.36 -1.24
CA GLY A 88 -14.54 -14.80 -2.02
C GLY A 88 -13.56 -15.87 -2.50
N VAL A 89 -12.99 -16.65 -1.57
CA VAL A 89 -12.02 -17.71 -1.92
C VAL A 89 -12.65 -18.92 -2.59
N GLU A 90 -13.92 -19.21 -2.31
CA GLU A 90 -14.70 -20.23 -3.01
C GLU A 90 -14.87 -19.88 -4.49
N THR A 91 -15.06 -18.59 -4.80
CA THR A 91 -15.06 -18.10 -6.18
C THR A 91 -13.70 -18.34 -6.85
N LEU A 92 -12.58 -18.13 -6.15
CA LEU A 92 -11.24 -18.44 -6.67
C LEU A 92 -11.06 -19.95 -6.93
N ASN A 93 -11.58 -20.82 -6.07
CA ASN A 93 -11.49 -22.27 -6.25
C ASN A 93 -12.20 -22.73 -7.53
N ASN A 94 -13.29 -22.09 -7.93
CA ASN A 94 -13.96 -22.37 -9.21
C ASN A 94 -13.02 -22.11 -10.41
N PHE A 95 -12.25 -21.02 -10.37
CA PHE A 95 -11.24 -20.72 -11.38
C PHE A 95 -10.09 -21.74 -11.40
N TYR A 96 -9.59 -22.15 -10.22
CA TYR A 96 -8.54 -23.18 -10.14
C TYR A 96 -8.99 -24.49 -10.76
N SER A 97 -10.19 -24.96 -10.42
CA SER A 97 -10.76 -26.19 -10.98
C SER A 97 -10.92 -26.09 -12.50
N ALA A 98 -11.41 -24.95 -13.01
CA ALA A 98 -11.61 -24.77 -14.45
C ALA A 98 -10.28 -24.72 -15.23
N MET A 99 -9.30 -23.96 -14.73
CA MET A 99 -8.05 -23.69 -15.45
C MET A 99 -7.01 -24.78 -15.30
N LEU A 100 -6.94 -25.45 -14.14
CA LEU A 100 -5.84 -26.35 -13.82
C LEU A 100 -6.23 -27.82 -13.88
N ASP A 101 -7.49 -28.15 -13.58
CA ASP A 101 -7.94 -29.54 -13.46
C ASP A 101 -8.71 -30.01 -14.70
N GLY A 102 -8.97 -29.12 -15.66
CA GLY A 102 -9.55 -29.46 -16.96
C GLY A 102 -11.01 -29.90 -16.89
N ASN A 103 -11.68 -29.63 -15.77
CA ASN A 103 -13.07 -29.97 -15.55
C ASN A 103 -13.97 -29.20 -16.52
N LYS A 104 -15.06 -29.86 -16.97
CA LYS A 104 -16.15 -29.14 -17.64
C LYS A 104 -16.65 -28.06 -16.70
N PHE A 105 -16.61 -26.81 -17.17
CA PHE A 105 -17.02 -25.67 -16.37
C PHE A 105 -18.28 -25.05 -17.00
N PRO A 106 -19.40 -24.92 -16.27
CA PRO A 106 -20.69 -24.55 -16.84
C PRO A 106 -20.75 -23.07 -17.25
N LEU A 107 -20.00 -22.21 -16.53
CA LEU A 107 -19.92 -20.79 -16.82
C LEU A 107 -18.82 -20.49 -17.85
N ARG A 108 -18.95 -19.35 -18.52
CA ARG A 108 -17.89 -18.82 -19.37
C ARG A 108 -16.90 -18.02 -18.51
N ILE A 109 -15.63 -18.42 -18.51
CA ILE A 109 -14.56 -17.53 -18.00
C ILE A 109 -14.25 -16.59 -19.15
N GLN A 110 -14.65 -15.32 -19.05
CA GLN A 110 -14.59 -14.40 -20.18
C GLN A 110 -13.16 -14.29 -20.74
N HIS A 111 -12.23 -13.86 -19.90
CA HIS A 111 -10.82 -13.63 -20.21
C HIS A 111 -9.96 -14.53 -19.32
N PRO A 112 -9.56 -15.74 -19.76
CA PRO A 112 -8.70 -16.63 -18.99
C PRO A 112 -7.27 -16.08 -18.86
N ASP A 113 -6.95 -15.07 -19.65
CA ASP A 113 -5.71 -14.32 -19.66
C ASP A 113 -5.88 -12.89 -19.13
N ASN A 114 -6.95 -12.60 -18.37
CA ASN A 114 -7.06 -11.34 -17.62
C ASN A 114 -5.94 -11.24 -16.57
N PRO A 115 -5.67 -10.02 -16.05
CA PRO A 115 -4.79 -9.83 -14.90
C PRO A 115 -5.05 -10.89 -13.82
N SER A 116 -3.98 -11.56 -13.39
CA SER A 116 -4.05 -12.60 -12.36
C SER A 116 -3.04 -12.30 -11.26
N PHE A 117 -3.53 -12.21 -10.02
CA PHE A 117 -2.74 -11.93 -8.83
C PHE A 117 -3.17 -12.80 -7.63
N TYR A 118 -3.63 -14.03 -7.90
CA TYR A 118 -4.18 -14.96 -6.90
C TYR A 118 -3.30 -15.09 -5.66
N PRO A 119 -1.97 -15.22 -5.76
CA PRO A 119 -1.13 -15.35 -4.57
C PRO A 119 -1.21 -14.15 -3.63
N TRP A 120 -1.41 -12.93 -4.16
CA TRP A 120 -1.62 -11.75 -3.33
C TRP A 120 -2.96 -11.82 -2.59
N ILE A 121 -4.04 -12.22 -3.27
CA ILE A 121 -5.37 -12.37 -2.67
C ILE A 121 -5.36 -13.43 -1.56
N GLU A 122 -4.80 -14.60 -1.84
CA GLU A 122 -4.68 -15.70 -0.87
C GLU A 122 -3.88 -15.29 0.37
N TYR A 123 -2.82 -14.49 0.16
CA TYR A 123 -2.06 -13.93 1.27
C TYR A 123 -2.90 -12.98 2.13
N GLU A 124 -3.62 -12.01 1.52
CA GLU A 124 -4.47 -11.08 2.27
C GLU A 124 -5.64 -11.81 2.98
N TYR A 125 -6.19 -12.87 2.39
CA TYR A 125 -7.17 -13.73 3.06
C TYR A 125 -6.57 -14.49 4.24
N PHE A 126 -5.36 -15.04 4.09
CA PHE A 126 -4.64 -15.67 5.18
C PHE A 126 -4.39 -14.70 6.35
N LYS A 127 -4.10 -13.42 6.06
CA LYS A 127 -3.95 -12.40 7.11
C LYS A 127 -5.19 -12.26 8.00
N PHE A 128 -6.38 -12.45 7.45
CA PHE A 128 -7.64 -12.37 8.20
C PHE A 128 -8.06 -13.71 8.82
N THR A 129 -7.81 -14.83 8.16
CA THR A 129 -8.29 -16.15 8.60
C THR A 129 -7.29 -16.89 9.49
N GLY A 130 -5.99 -16.73 9.22
CA GLY A 130 -4.93 -17.55 9.82
C GLY A 130 -4.94 -19.01 9.35
N ASP A 131 -5.68 -19.34 8.28
CA ASP A 131 -5.85 -20.72 7.83
C ASP A 131 -4.60 -21.25 7.12
N ARG A 132 -3.67 -21.80 7.93
CA ARG A 132 -2.47 -22.47 7.44
C ARG A 132 -2.80 -23.71 6.60
N SER A 133 -3.93 -24.38 6.83
CA SER A 133 -4.29 -25.60 6.10
C SER A 133 -4.60 -25.31 4.63
N ARG A 134 -5.27 -24.18 4.36
CA ARG A 134 -5.47 -23.67 3.00
C ARG A 134 -4.14 -23.36 2.31
N ILE A 135 -3.23 -22.65 2.98
CA ILE A 135 -1.93 -22.30 2.37
C ILE A 135 -1.08 -23.55 2.10
N ASP A 136 -1.12 -24.54 3.00
CA ASP A 136 -0.46 -25.84 2.81
C ASP A 136 -1.02 -26.60 1.60
N SER A 137 -2.34 -26.60 1.41
CA SER A 137 -2.98 -27.15 0.19
C SER A 137 -2.49 -26.41 -1.07
N LEU A 138 -2.62 -25.08 -1.10
CA LEU A 138 -2.33 -24.24 -2.27
C LEU A 138 -0.86 -24.29 -2.70
N ILE A 139 0.07 -24.37 -1.75
CA ILE A 139 1.52 -24.30 -2.00
C ILE A 139 2.18 -25.67 -2.00
N VAL A 140 1.89 -26.54 -1.03
CA VAL A 140 2.68 -27.76 -0.80
C VAL A 140 2.01 -28.96 -1.45
N LYS A 141 0.75 -29.24 -1.10
CA LYS A 141 0.05 -30.47 -1.51
C LYS A 141 -0.33 -30.44 -2.98
N GLU A 142 -1.04 -29.40 -3.39
CA GLU A 142 -1.67 -29.33 -4.72
C GLU A 142 -0.91 -28.40 -5.67
N LYS A 143 -0.04 -27.54 -5.12
CA LYS A 143 0.80 -26.59 -5.85
C LYS A 143 -0.02 -25.73 -6.82
N ILE A 144 -1.26 -25.39 -6.44
CA ILE A 144 -2.22 -24.65 -7.26
C ILE A 144 -1.62 -23.34 -7.74
N LEU A 145 -1.00 -22.57 -6.85
CA LEU A 145 -0.46 -21.26 -7.21
C LEU A 145 0.76 -21.37 -8.13
N GLN A 146 1.60 -22.39 -7.94
CA GLN A 146 2.73 -22.65 -8.84
C GLN A 146 2.27 -23.15 -10.22
N ARG A 147 1.25 -24.02 -10.26
CA ARG A 147 0.62 -24.51 -11.50
C ARG A 147 -0.02 -23.35 -12.26
N HIS A 148 -0.79 -22.49 -11.56
CA HIS A 148 -1.39 -21.30 -12.15
C HIS A 148 -0.34 -20.34 -12.71
N TYR A 149 0.73 -20.07 -11.95
CA TYR A 149 1.83 -19.23 -12.40
C TYR A 149 2.47 -19.72 -13.71
N LYS A 150 2.63 -21.05 -13.85
CA LYS A 150 3.17 -21.68 -15.06
C LYS A 150 2.14 -21.69 -16.20
N PHE A 151 0.87 -21.96 -15.88
CA PHE A 151 -0.24 -21.89 -16.81
C PHE A 151 -0.32 -20.51 -17.47
N TYR A 152 -0.34 -19.44 -16.69
CA TYR A 152 -0.41 -18.06 -17.19
C TYR A 152 0.75 -17.73 -18.14
N GLN A 153 1.97 -18.17 -17.82
CA GLN A 153 3.14 -17.99 -18.70
C GLN A 153 3.09 -18.82 -19.98
N SER A 154 2.33 -19.92 -19.99
CA SER A 154 2.22 -20.83 -21.13
C SER A 154 1.16 -20.40 -22.14
N LEU A 155 0.28 -19.46 -21.76
CA LEU A 155 -0.77 -18.95 -22.63
C LEU A 155 -0.17 -18.34 -23.91
N LYS A 156 -0.87 -18.57 -25.02
CA LYS A 156 -0.49 -18.07 -26.34
C LYS A 156 -1.72 -17.59 -27.10
N PRO A 157 -1.57 -16.60 -27.99
CA PRO A 157 -2.66 -16.15 -28.83
C PRO A 157 -3.30 -17.30 -29.60
N GLY A 158 -4.63 -17.42 -29.50
CA GLY A 158 -5.40 -18.47 -30.18
C GLY A 158 -5.45 -19.83 -29.49
N MET A 159 -4.79 -20.02 -28.33
CA MET A 159 -4.95 -21.21 -27.50
C MET A 159 -6.43 -21.45 -27.16
N LYS A 160 -6.84 -22.72 -27.11
CA LYS A 160 -8.18 -23.15 -26.72
C LYS A 160 -8.11 -23.91 -25.40
N LEU A 161 -8.97 -23.53 -24.47
CA LEU A 161 -9.09 -24.13 -23.14
C LEU A 161 -10.39 -24.96 -23.07
N PRO A 162 -10.51 -25.91 -22.12
CA PRO A 162 -11.63 -26.86 -22.07
C PRO A 162 -12.98 -26.25 -21.61
N PHE A 163 -13.04 -24.94 -21.43
CA PHE A 163 -14.23 -24.19 -21.03
C PHE A 163 -14.54 -23.07 -22.03
N LYS A 164 -15.72 -22.44 -21.94
CA LYS A 164 -16.06 -21.32 -22.80
C LYS A 164 -15.22 -20.10 -22.41
N HIS A 165 -14.60 -19.45 -23.40
CA HIS A 165 -13.83 -18.22 -23.22
C HIS A 165 -13.71 -17.44 -24.53
N ILE A 166 -13.38 -16.13 -24.45
CA ILE A 166 -13.03 -15.36 -25.65
C ILE A 166 -11.58 -15.59 -26.07
N LYS A 167 -11.15 -15.02 -27.20
CA LYS A 167 -9.79 -15.23 -27.71
C LYS A 167 -8.73 -14.74 -26.71
N ILE A 168 -7.81 -15.64 -26.37
CA ILE A 168 -6.57 -15.35 -25.64
C ILE A 168 -5.67 -14.48 -26.53
N ALA A 169 -5.12 -13.42 -25.97
CA ALA A 169 -4.16 -12.52 -26.59
C ALA A 169 -2.83 -12.46 -25.85
N LEU A 170 -2.76 -12.92 -24.59
CA LEU A 170 -1.52 -12.94 -23.84
C LEU A 170 -0.45 -13.80 -24.50
N GLU A 171 0.75 -13.25 -24.58
CA GLU A 171 1.96 -13.92 -25.05
C GLU A 171 3.17 -13.50 -24.21
N ASN A 172 3.87 -14.47 -23.64
CA ASN A 172 5.13 -14.23 -22.94
C ASN A 172 6.27 -14.01 -23.95
N LYS A 173 6.92 -12.84 -23.89
CA LYS A 173 8.03 -12.43 -24.77
C LYS A 173 9.38 -12.43 -24.04
N GLY A 174 9.47 -13.11 -22.90
CA GLY A 174 10.69 -13.28 -22.09
C GLY A 174 10.93 -12.12 -21.12
N ILE A 175 11.04 -10.89 -21.62
CA ILE A 175 11.25 -9.68 -20.80
C ILE A 175 9.95 -8.95 -20.42
N GLY A 176 8.81 -9.50 -20.81
CA GLY A 176 7.49 -8.91 -20.63
C GLY A 176 6.43 -9.70 -21.37
N PHE A 177 5.22 -9.15 -21.37
CA PHE A 177 4.05 -9.77 -22.00
C PHE A 177 3.42 -8.82 -23.00
N ASN A 178 3.04 -9.35 -24.16
CA ASN A 178 2.14 -8.70 -25.08
C ASN A 178 0.72 -9.23 -24.80
N TRP A 179 -0.28 -8.36 -24.74
CA TRP A 179 -1.70 -8.72 -24.74
C TRP A 179 -2.55 -7.53 -25.24
N GLY A 180 -3.86 -7.75 -25.44
CA GLY A 180 -4.77 -6.72 -25.95
C GLY A 180 -5.39 -5.85 -24.85
N GLY A 181 -6.00 -4.74 -25.27
CA GLY A 181 -6.77 -3.86 -24.37
C GLY A 181 -7.89 -4.61 -23.65
N ASP A 182 -8.64 -5.46 -24.37
CA ASP A 182 -9.71 -6.26 -23.75
C ASP A 182 -9.17 -7.20 -22.68
N GLN A 183 -8.09 -7.93 -22.99
CA GLN A 183 -7.47 -8.92 -22.10
C GLN A 183 -6.74 -8.27 -20.93
N SER A 184 -6.29 -7.02 -21.01
CA SER A 184 -5.73 -6.32 -19.85
C SER A 184 -6.79 -5.85 -18.85
N GLY A 185 -8.08 -5.91 -19.21
CA GLY A 185 -9.18 -5.33 -18.46
C GLY A 185 -9.41 -3.83 -18.75
N MET A 186 -8.53 -3.19 -19.55
CA MET A 186 -8.58 -1.78 -19.90
C MET A 186 -8.99 -1.58 -21.37
N ASP A 187 -10.14 -2.13 -21.73
CA ASP A 187 -10.57 -2.46 -23.09
C ASP A 187 -10.64 -1.33 -24.14
N ASN A 188 -10.93 -0.09 -23.76
CA ASN A 188 -10.89 1.07 -24.66
C ASN A 188 -9.77 2.07 -24.31
N SER A 189 -8.81 1.66 -23.48
CA SER A 189 -7.64 2.48 -23.17
C SER A 189 -6.82 2.71 -24.44
N PRO A 190 -6.28 3.92 -24.66
CA PRO A 190 -5.37 4.19 -25.77
C PRO A 190 -4.13 3.29 -25.79
N ARG A 191 -3.79 2.66 -24.65
CA ARG A 191 -2.71 1.65 -24.57
C ARG A 191 -2.93 0.51 -25.56
N GLY A 192 -4.18 0.11 -25.78
CA GLY A 192 -4.55 -0.99 -26.67
C GLY A 192 -4.58 -0.65 -28.16
N TRP A 193 -4.34 0.61 -28.57
CA TRP A 193 -4.38 1.01 -29.99
C TRP A 193 -3.12 0.58 -30.77
N ASP A 194 -1.99 0.44 -30.07
CA ASP A 194 -0.73 -0.03 -30.64
C ASP A 194 -0.43 -1.46 -30.17
N LYS A 195 -0.13 -2.35 -31.12
CA LYS A 195 0.18 -3.77 -30.87
C LYS A 195 1.66 -4.03 -30.62
N ASP A 196 2.54 -3.13 -31.01
CA ASP A 196 3.98 -3.23 -30.76
C ASP A 196 4.29 -2.82 -29.31
N ARG A 197 3.92 -3.67 -28.35
CA ARG A 197 3.95 -3.32 -26.92
C ARG A 197 4.21 -4.51 -26.01
N LEU A 198 5.06 -4.31 -25.02
CA LEU A 198 5.12 -5.11 -23.81
C LEU A 198 4.57 -4.30 -22.64
N TRP A 199 3.62 -4.88 -21.92
CA TRP A 199 2.82 -4.18 -20.93
C TRP A 199 3.45 -4.27 -19.54
N VAL A 200 3.59 -3.12 -18.88
CA VAL A 200 4.24 -2.99 -17.56
C VAL A 200 3.45 -3.67 -16.45
N ASP A 201 2.12 -3.66 -16.56
CA ASP A 201 1.21 -4.29 -15.59
C ASP A 201 1.35 -5.81 -15.59
N ALA A 202 1.28 -6.47 -16.76
CA ALA A 202 1.35 -7.92 -16.86
C ALA A 202 2.66 -8.51 -16.30
N VAL A 203 3.80 -7.90 -16.62
CA VAL A 203 5.09 -8.33 -16.07
C VAL A 203 5.21 -8.06 -14.57
N SER A 204 4.63 -6.95 -14.10
CA SER A 204 4.61 -6.59 -12.67
C SER A 204 3.65 -7.47 -11.87
N GLN A 205 2.52 -7.87 -12.44
CA GLN A 205 1.56 -8.82 -11.85
C GLN A 205 2.17 -10.23 -11.74
N GLN A 206 2.98 -10.64 -12.73
CA GLN A 206 3.76 -11.87 -12.60
C GLN A 206 4.87 -11.76 -11.56
N ALA A 207 5.53 -10.60 -11.43
CA ALA A 207 6.47 -10.37 -10.34
C ALA A 207 5.76 -10.42 -8.96
N LEU A 208 4.59 -9.80 -8.85
CA LEU A 208 3.73 -9.84 -7.66
C LEU A 208 3.37 -11.28 -7.29
N SER A 209 2.88 -12.06 -8.25
CA SER A 209 2.54 -13.46 -8.04
C SER A 209 3.73 -14.28 -7.55
N ALA A 210 4.92 -14.10 -8.15
CA ALA A 210 6.13 -14.78 -7.68
C ALA A 210 6.54 -14.36 -6.26
N LEU A 211 6.48 -13.06 -5.95
CA LEU A 211 6.75 -12.53 -4.62
C LEU A 211 5.83 -13.17 -3.57
N TYR A 212 4.54 -13.25 -3.84
CA TYR A 212 3.57 -13.77 -2.89
C TYR A 212 3.56 -15.30 -2.80
N ILE A 213 3.86 -16.04 -3.87
CA ILE A 213 4.13 -17.49 -3.77
C ILE A 213 5.32 -17.73 -2.83
N SER A 214 6.40 -16.95 -2.96
CA SER A 214 7.56 -17.04 -2.05
C SER A 214 7.17 -16.75 -0.59
N ARG A 215 6.32 -15.74 -0.35
CA ARG A 215 5.82 -15.40 1.00
C ARG A 215 4.95 -16.49 1.60
N LEU A 216 4.03 -17.04 0.82
CA LEU A 216 3.15 -18.13 1.23
C LEU A 216 3.94 -19.41 1.52
N ALA A 217 4.92 -19.75 0.69
CA ALA A 217 5.83 -20.87 0.92
C ALA A 217 6.60 -20.73 2.24
N ARG A 218 7.05 -19.53 2.59
CA ARG A 218 7.69 -19.26 3.89
C ARG A 218 6.74 -19.53 5.07
N ILE A 219 5.46 -19.18 4.95
CA ILE A 219 4.46 -19.38 6.02
C ILE A 219 4.36 -20.87 6.38
N VAL A 220 4.34 -21.74 5.36
CA VAL A 220 4.23 -23.20 5.53
C VAL A 220 5.57 -23.93 5.61
N GLY A 221 6.69 -23.21 5.58
CA GLY A 221 8.03 -23.77 5.74
C GLY A 221 8.61 -24.45 4.48
N ASP A 222 8.01 -24.29 3.31
CA ASP A 222 8.56 -24.82 2.05
C ASP A 222 9.70 -23.94 1.53
N SER A 223 10.90 -24.21 2.03
CA SER A 223 12.13 -23.49 1.67
C SER A 223 12.53 -23.62 0.20
N ASN A 224 12.09 -24.69 -0.50
CA ASN A 224 12.43 -24.90 -1.90
C ASN A 224 11.59 -23.99 -2.79
N THR A 225 10.26 -24.02 -2.61
CA THR A 225 9.35 -23.11 -3.33
C THR A 225 9.67 -21.65 -3.00
N GLU A 226 9.98 -21.33 -1.73
CA GLU A 226 10.37 -19.97 -1.33
C GLU A 226 11.55 -19.45 -2.17
N LYS A 227 12.63 -20.25 -2.27
CA LYS A 227 13.85 -19.88 -3.01
C LYS A 227 13.62 -19.80 -4.52
N GLU A 228 12.88 -20.75 -5.08
CA GLU A 228 12.54 -20.78 -6.51
C GLU A 228 11.82 -19.49 -6.92
N TYR A 229 10.74 -19.16 -6.23
CA TYR A 229 9.90 -18.01 -6.58
C TYR A 229 10.51 -16.68 -6.16
N LYS A 230 11.38 -16.65 -5.13
CA LYS A 230 12.21 -15.48 -4.85
C LYS A 230 13.18 -15.19 -6.00
N LYS A 231 13.86 -16.22 -6.54
CA LYS A 231 14.76 -16.05 -7.69
C LYS A 231 14.01 -15.54 -8.92
N GLU A 232 12.81 -16.07 -9.16
CA GLU A 232 11.96 -15.66 -10.27
C GLU A 232 11.48 -14.21 -10.12
N TYR A 233 11.06 -13.81 -8.92
CA TYR A 233 10.74 -12.42 -8.60
C TYR A 233 11.92 -11.48 -8.88
N GLU A 234 13.13 -11.79 -8.40
CA GLU A 234 14.32 -10.95 -8.62
C GLU A 234 14.67 -10.83 -10.11
N ARG A 235 14.44 -11.90 -10.90
CA ARG A 235 14.61 -11.88 -12.35
C ARG A 235 13.65 -10.90 -13.01
N LEU A 236 12.36 -11.00 -12.73
CA LEU A 236 11.34 -10.09 -13.30
C LEU A 236 11.55 -8.65 -12.85
N LYS A 237 11.84 -8.44 -11.56
CA LYS A 237 12.22 -7.14 -11.00
C LYS A 237 13.37 -6.49 -11.77
N SER A 238 14.40 -7.27 -12.12
CA SER A 238 15.54 -6.78 -12.91
C SER A 238 15.14 -6.30 -14.31
N TYR A 239 14.18 -6.96 -14.96
CA TYR A 239 13.67 -6.54 -16.26
C TYR A 239 12.83 -5.27 -16.17
N VAL A 240 11.93 -5.20 -15.19
CA VAL A 240 11.08 -4.02 -14.99
C VAL A 240 11.94 -2.78 -14.71
N LEU A 241 12.93 -2.90 -13.82
CA LEU A 241 13.85 -1.78 -13.53
C LEU A 241 14.73 -1.39 -14.72
N LYS A 242 15.15 -2.35 -15.55
CA LYS A 242 16.06 -2.08 -16.67
C LYS A 242 15.34 -1.46 -17.87
N TYR A 243 14.15 -1.95 -18.20
CA TYR A 243 13.49 -1.62 -19.46
C TYR A 243 12.31 -0.66 -19.30
N TYR A 244 11.56 -0.75 -18.20
CA TYR A 244 10.27 -0.06 -18.05
C TYR A 244 10.38 1.23 -17.24
N TRP A 245 11.51 1.49 -16.58
CA TRP A 245 11.73 2.70 -15.78
C TRP A 245 12.23 3.86 -16.64
N ASP A 246 11.51 4.98 -16.63
CA ASP A 246 11.97 6.24 -17.18
C ASP A 246 12.63 7.08 -16.07
N GLU A 247 13.92 7.39 -16.25
CA GLU A 247 14.69 8.13 -15.25
C GLU A 247 14.36 9.63 -15.23
N LEU A 248 13.83 10.20 -16.31
CA LEU A 248 13.47 11.62 -16.38
C LEU A 248 12.18 11.88 -15.60
N ASP A 249 11.13 11.15 -15.93
CA ASP A 249 9.82 11.26 -15.28
C ASP A 249 9.87 10.62 -13.87
N GLY A 250 10.75 9.63 -13.67
CA GLY A 250 10.78 8.84 -12.45
C GLY A 250 9.54 7.94 -12.33
N CYS A 251 9.10 7.34 -13.43
CA CYS A 251 7.89 6.53 -13.52
C CYS A 251 8.13 5.27 -14.37
N PHE A 252 7.26 4.27 -14.23
CA PHE A 252 7.27 3.09 -15.09
C PHE A 252 6.28 3.24 -16.25
N TYR A 253 6.66 2.76 -17.43
CA TYR A 253 5.84 2.78 -18.63
C TYR A 253 5.90 1.45 -19.37
N ASP A 254 4.93 1.21 -20.25
CA ASP A 254 5.04 0.16 -21.26
C ASP A 254 6.23 0.44 -22.19
N ILE A 255 6.70 -0.59 -22.89
CA ILE A 255 7.78 -0.49 -23.88
C ILE A 255 7.35 -1.05 -25.23
N ARG A 256 7.99 -0.61 -26.32
CA ARG A 256 7.83 -1.23 -27.63
C ARG A 256 8.42 -2.64 -27.64
N GLU A 257 7.72 -3.58 -28.26
CA GLU A 257 8.24 -4.94 -28.43
C GLU A 257 9.40 -4.95 -29.43
N SER A 258 9.38 -4.10 -30.45
CA SER A 258 10.40 -4.04 -31.51
C SER A 258 11.77 -3.62 -31.01
N ASP A 259 11.87 -2.47 -30.33
CA ASP A 259 13.14 -1.81 -29.98
C ASP A 259 13.35 -1.54 -28.48
N LYS A 260 12.34 -1.84 -27.66
CA LYS A 260 12.32 -1.67 -26.19
C LYS A 260 12.32 -0.21 -25.75
N SER A 261 11.99 0.74 -26.63
CA SER A 261 11.79 2.14 -26.27
C SER A 261 10.54 2.32 -25.42
N LEU A 262 10.58 3.31 -24.52
CA LEU A 262 9.47 3.62 -23.60
C LEU A 262 8.29 4.26 -24.34
N ILE A 263 7.09 3.80 -24.02
CA ILE A 263 5.82 4.38 -24.47
C ILE A 263 5.26 5.22 -23.31
N ARG A 264 5.57 6.52 -23.31
CA ARG A 264 5.24 7.48 -22.23
C ARG A 264 3.75 7.85 -22.20
N GLN A 265 2.94 6.87 -21.85
CA GLN A 265 1.51 7.01 -21.63
C GLN A 265 1.21 6.63 -20.18
N LEU A 266 1.01 7.64 -19.34
CA LEU A 266 0.80 7.44 -17.92
C LEU A 266 -0.63 6.96 -17.64
N THR A 267 -0.73 5.82 -16.96
CA THR A 267 -1.98 5.26 -16.43
C THR A 267 -1.72 4.65 -15.05
N PRO A 268 -2.76 4.30 -14.27
CA PRO A 268 -2.58 3.59 -13.00
C PRO A 268 -1.82 2.25 -13.12
N ALA A 269 -1.73 1.67 -14.32
CA ALA A 269 -1.02 0.41 -14.55
C ALA A 269 0.44 0.43 -14.08
N SER A 270 1.10 1.59 -14.12
CA SER A 270 2.46 1.76 -13.63
C SER A 270 2.61 1.37 -12.15
N PHE A 271 1.56 1.55 -11.33
CA PHE A 271 1.58 1.25 -9.90
C PHE A 271 1.59 -0.25 -9.58
N TRP A 272 1.35 -1.14 -10.54
CA TRP A 272 1.57 -2.58 -10.35
C TRP A 272 3.03 -2.88 -10.01
N ALA A 273 3.99 -2.13 -10.58
CA ALA A 273 5.40 -2.27 -10.23
C ALA A 273 5.66 -1.90 -8.76
N MET A 274 5.01 -0.84 -8.27
CA MET A 274 5.07 -0.47 -6.85
C MET A 274 4.40 -1.53 -5.96
N LEU A 275 3.22 -2.03 -6.32
CA LEU A 275 2.56 -3.07 -5.51
C LEU A 275 3.40 -4.35 -5.44
N ALA A 276 4.11 -4.68 -6.52
CA ALA A 276 5.06 -5.77 -6.60
C ALA A 276 6.38 -5.51 -5.84
N GLU A 277 6.54 -4.37 -5.17
CA GLU A 277 7.72 -4.00 -4.38
C GLU A 277 9.04 -3.92 -5.21
N ILE A 278 8.90 -3.59 -6.51
CA ILE A 278 10.00 -3.48 -7.47
C ILE A 278 10.89 -2.25 -7.22
N PRO A 279 10.37 -1.01 -7.22
CA PRO A 279 11.20 0.18 -7.04
C PRO A 279 11.85 0.24 -5.64
N SER A 280 12.94 0.99 -5.53
CA SER A 280 13.42 1.48 -4.24
C SER A 280 12.43 2.48 -3.63
N ARG A 281 12.54 2.75 -2.32
CA ARG A 281 11.71 3.78 -1.68
C ARG A 281 11.85 5.16 -2.33
N LYS A 282 13.07 5.56 -2.71
CA LYS A 282 13.32 6.84 -3.40
C LYS A 282 12.62 6.88 -4.77
N GLN A 283 12.66 5.78 -5.52
CA GLN A 283 11.94 5.69 -6.80
C GLN A 283 10.42 5.72 -6.60
N ALA A 284 9.90 5.03 -5.59
CA ALA A 284 8.48 5.07 -5.24
C ALA A 284 8.02 6.48 -4.83
N GLU A 285 8.81 7.22 -4.05
CA GLU A 285 8.54 8.62 -3.67
C GLU A 285 8.52 9.54 -4.90
N ARG A 286 9.49 9.38 -5.82
CA ARG A 286 9.51 10.14 -7.09
C ARG A 286 8.31 9.82 -7.96
N MET A 287 8.01 8.54 -8.15
CA MET A 287 6.89 8.10 -8.97
C MET A 287 5.56 8.56 -8.42
N ALA A 288 5.34 8.45 -7.11
CA ALA A 288 4.12 8.93 -6.47
C ALA A 288 3.98 10.45 -6.60
N SER A 289 5.07 11.21 -6.42
CA SER A 289 5.07 12.66 -6.58
C SER A 289 4.78 13.11 -8.03
N PHE A 290 5.32 12.40 -9.02
CA PHE A 290 5.09 12.68 -10.43
C PHE A 290 3.68 12.26 -10.86
N ALA A 291 3.35 10.98 -10.72
CA ALA A 291 2.13 10.42 -11.30
C ALA A 291 0.85 10.90 -10.61
N LEU A 292 0.91 11.23 -9.31
CA LEU A 292 -0.24 11.73 -8.56
C LEU A 292 -0.24 13.27 -8.43
N ALA A 293 0.51 13.97 -9.28
CA ALA A 293 0.35 15.41 -9.45
C ALA A 293 -1.07 15.76 -9.95
N ASP A 294 -1.52 16.98 -9.65
CA ASP A 294 -2.87 17.46 -9.96
C ASP A 294 -3.19 17.48 -11.46
N ASP A 295 -2.17 17.74 -12.29
CA ASP A 295 -2.23 17.76 -13.76
C ASP A 295 -1.94 16.40 -14.41
N GLU A 296 -1.76 15.35 -13.62
CA GLU A 296 -1.61 13.95 -14.04
C GLU A 296 -2.83 13.13 -13.57
N ILE A 297 -2.62 11.87 -13.17
CA ILE A 297 -3.69 10.99 -12.72
C ILE A 297 -4.09 11.23 -11.26
N GLY A 298 -3.50 12.19 -10.56
CA GLY A 298 -3.80 12.53 -9.16
C GLY A 298 -4.83 13.63 -8.97
N GLY A 299 -4.61 14.46 -7.94
CA GLY A 299 -5.46 15.60 -7.57
C GLY A 299 -6.71 15.26 -6.76
N LEU A 300 -7.69 16.17 -6.78
CA LEU A 300 -8.95 16.04 -6.04
C LEU A 300 -9.75 14.79 -6.45
N ARG A 301 -9.64 14.39 -7.72
CA ARG A 301 -10.23 13.17 -8.28
C ARG A 301 -9.08 12.25 -8.75
N PRO A 302 -8.46 11.51 -7.81
CA PRO A 302 -7.25 10.77 -8.08
C PRO A 302 -7.55 9.46 -8.81
N TRP A 303 -6.49 8.83 -9.33
CA TRP A 303 -6.52 7.55 -10.03
C TRP A 303 -7.31 7.55 -11.34
N LYS A 304 -7.27 8.68 -12.08
CA LYS A 304 -7.81 8.75 -13.45
C LYS A 304 -7.17 7.64 -14.29
N SER A 305 -7.95 6.93 -15.11
CA SER A 305 -7.44 5.79 -15.87
C SER A 305 -6.39 6.16 -16.93
N LEU A 306 -6.30 7.44 -17.28
CA LEU A 306 -5.38 8.02 -18.24
C LEU A 306 -5.00 9.44 -17.81
N SER A 307 -3.74 9.82 -17.98
CA SER A 307 -3.29 11.19 -17.68
C SER A 307 -4.05 12.22 -18.52
N PRO A 308 -4.47 13.36 -17.94
CA PRO A 308 -5.04 14.51 -18.66
C PRO A 308 -4.14 15.08 -19.76
N LYS A 309 -2.83 14.80 -19.74
CA LYS A 309 -1.88 15.23 -20.76
C LYS A 309 -1.86 14.33 -22.00
N ASP A 310 -2.46 13.15 -21.93
CA ASP A 310 -2.58 12.25 -23.06
C ASP A 310 -3.69 12.72 -24.01
N SER A 311 -3.43 12.70 -25.33
CA SER A 311 -4.42 13.14 -26.34
C SER A 311 -5.66 12.25 -26.40
N GLY A 312 -5.58 11.03 -25.87
CA GLY A 312 -6.71 10.13 -25.71
C GLY A 312 -7.61 10.44 -24.52
N PHE A 313 -7.23 11.35 -23.62
CA PHE A 313 -8.00 11.69 -22.42
C PHE A 313 -9.36 12.33 -22.73
N VAL A 314 -10.37 11.94 -21.97
CA VAL A 314 -11.73 12.51 -22.06
C VAL A 314 -12.16 13.00 -20.68
N ALA A 315 -12.28 14.32 -20.54
CA ALA A 315 -12.61 14.95 -19.26
C ALA A 315 -14.09 14.79 -18.89
N ASP A 316 -15.02 15.02 -19.81
CA ASP A 316 -16.45 14.89 -19.55
C ASP A 316 -16.91 13.45 -19.75
N GLY A 317 -17.44 12.83 -18.69
CA GLY A 317 -17.87 11.45 -18.70
C GLY A 317 -16.74 10.42 -18.65
N GLY A 318 -15.47 10.81 -18.80
CA GLY A 318 -14.32 9.89 -18.76
C GLY A 318 -14.18 8.95 -19.95
N ALA A 319 -15.25 8.68 -20.70
CA ALA A 319 -15.34 7.70 -21.77
C ALA A 319 -14.66 6.37 -21.40
N TYR A 320 -15.08 5.80 -20.25
CA TYR A 320 -14.60 4.51 -19.75
C TYR A 320 -13.09 4.55 -19.42
N TRP A 321 -12.22 3.68 -19.96
CA TRP A 321 -10.78 3.68 -19.67
C TRP A 321 -9.97 4.84 -20.29
N ARG A 322 -10.63 5.83 -20.88
CA ARG A 322 -10.01 7.03 -21.45
C ARG A 322 -9.98 8.22 -20.47
N GLY A 323 -10.32 8.01 -19.21
CA GLY A 323 -10.25 9.05 -18.20
C GLY A 323 -10.97 8.70 -16.90
N ALA A 324 -12.02 7.88 -16.95
CA ALA A 324 -12.82 7.54 -15.77
C ALA A 324 -11.98 6.97 -14.61
N ILE A 325 -12.50 7.08 -13.41
CA ILE A 325 -11.86 6.60 -12.19
C ILE A 325 -12.42 5.23 -11.84
N TRP A 326 -11.51 4.26 -11.76
CA TRP A 326 -11.82 2.85 -11.54
C TRP A 326 -11.34 2.43 -10.16
N LEU A 327 -12.28 2.00 -9.31
CA LEU A 327 -11.99 1.51 -7.96
C LEU A 327 -10.93 0.38 -7.88
N PRO A 328 -10.83 -0.58 -8.82
CA PRO A 328 -9.83 -1.65 -8.71
C PRO A 328 -8.41 -1.11 -8.84
N THR A 329 -8.17 -0.23 -9.82
CA THR A 329 -6.84 0.37 -10.02
C THR A 329 -6.53 1.43 -8.96
N ALA A 330 -7.53 2.16 -8.47
CA ALA A 330 -7.37 3.07 -7.34
C ALA A 330 -7.03 2.34 -6.04
N TYR A 331 -7.71 1.23 -5.73
CA TYR A 331 -7.41 0.37 -4.59
C TYR A 331 -6.00 -0.21 -4.71
N MET A 332 -5.67 -0.80 -5.87
CA MET A 332 -4.33 -1.32 -6.17
C MET A 332 -3.24 -0.25 -5.96
N GLY A 333 -3.46 0.96 -6.48
CA GLY A 333 -2.55 2.09 -6.33
C GLY A 333 -2.39 2.53 -4.86
N ALA A 334 -3.48 2.62 -4.09
CA ALA A 334 -3.43 2.92 -2.67
C ALA A 334 -2.64 1.85 -1.89
N LYS A 335 -2.87 0.56 -2.17
CA LYS A 335 -2.09 -0.53 -1.56
C LYS A 335 -0.62 -0.49 -1.97
N ALA A 336 -0.32 -0.06 -3.20
CA ALA A 336 1.05 0.12 -3.69
C ALA A 336 1.79 1.22 -2.89
N LEU A 337 1.14 2.36 -2.64
CA LEU A 337 1.68 3.44 -1.81
C LEU A 337 2.00 2.97 -0.38
N GLU A 338 1.13 2.14 0.20
CA GLU A 338 1.31 1.61 1.55
C GLU A 338 2.53 0.70 1.70
N LYS A 339 2.89 -0.07 0.66
CA LYS A 339 4.13 -0.89 0.67
C LYS A 339 5.38 -0.04 0.92
N TYR A 340 5.35 1.23 0.50
CA TYR A 340 6.45 2.20 0.64
C TYR A 340 6.29 3.18 1.80
N LYS A 341 5.28 2.99 2.67
CA LYS A 341 4.98 3.89 3.80
C LYS A 341 4.62 5.31 3.35
N LEU A 342 4.05 5.46 2.15
CA LEU A 342 3.44 6.70 1.67
C LEU A 342 1.98 6.80 2.14
N THR A 343 1.75 6.51 3.42
CA THR A 343 0.40 6.30 3.98
C THR A 343 -0.48 7.55 3.88
N ASN A 344 0.07 8.73 4.15
CA ASN A 344 -0.68 9.98 4.02
C ASN A 344 -1.26 10.19 2.62
N LEU A 345 -0.51 9.79 1.57
CA LEU A 345 -0.96 9.91 0.20
C LEU A 345 -1.99 8.81 -0.15
N ALA A 346 -1.82 7.60 0.37
CA ALA A 346 -2.84 6.55 0.26
C ALA A 346 -4.16 6.99 0.93
N ASP A 347 -4.08 7.65 2.08
CA ASP A 347 -5.24 8.12 2.86
C ASP A 347 -5.96 9.26 2.18
N SER A 348 -5.22 10.27 1.71
CA SER A 348 -5.82 11.42 1.04
C SER A 348 -6.51 10.99 -0.24
N THR A 349 -5.87 10.13 -1.05
CA THR A 349 -6.48 9.64 -2.28
C THR A 349 -7.69 8.74 -2.03
N ALA A 350 -7.66 7.90 -0.99
CA ALA A 350 -8.82 7.11 -0.57
C ALA A 350 -9.97 7.99 -0.07
N LYS A 351 -9.70 8.99 0.80
CA LYS A 351 -10.73 9.92 1.31
C LYS A 351 -11.36 10.73 0.19
N ASN A 352 -10.56 11.22 -0.76
CA ASN A 352 -11.05 11.94 -1.94
C ASN A 352 -11.97 11.05 -2.80
N LEU A 353 -11.53 9.81 -3.06
CA LEU A 353 -12.32 8.84 -3.83
C LEU A 353 -13.64 8.51 -3.13
N LEU A 354 -13.62 8.24 -1.83
CA LEU A 354 -14.84 7.94 -1.06
C LEU A 354 -15.78 9.14 -1.02
N THR A 355 -15.24 10.36 -0.90
CA THR A 355 -16.03 11.60 -0.95
C THR A 355 -16.74 11.73 -2.28
N GLN A 356 -16.03 11.51 -3.41
CA GLN A 356 -16.65 11.52 -4.73
C GLN A 356 -17.75 10.45 -4.85
N THR A 357 -17.49 9.21 -4.41
CA THR A 357 -18.50 8.14 -4.48
C THR A 357 -19.72 8.45 -3.59
N LEU A 358 -19.52 9.09 -2.43
CA LEU A 358 -20.60 9.50 -1.54
C LEU A 358 -21.44 10.63 -2.15
N ASN A 359 -20.79 11.66 -2.71
CA ASN A 359 -21.49 12.76 -3.35
C ASN A 359 -22.28 12.25 -4.56
N THR A 360 -21.67 11.38 -5.37
CA THR A 360 -22.38 10.70 -6.47
C THR A 360 -23.58 9.92 -5.96
N TYR A 361 -23.43 9.16 -4.87
CA TYR A 361 -24.53 8.41 -4.25
C TYR A 361 -25.66 9.32 -3.76
N LYS A 362 -25.35 10.51 -3.22
CA LYS A 362 -26.35 11.46 -2.68
C LYS A 362 -27.03 12.31 -3.75
N ASP A 363 -26.29 12.72 -4.77
CA ASP A 363 -26.71 13.78 -5.68
C ASP A 363 -27.12 13.25 -7.06
N PHE A 364 -26.85 11.97 -7.36
CA PHE A 364 -27.19 11.34 -8.63
C PHE A 364 -28.17 10.17 -8.45
N GLU A 365 -29.24 10.18 -9.25
CA GLU A 365 -30.28 9.15 -9.24
C GLU A 365 -30.07 8.12 -10.38
N PRO A 366 -30.27 6.82 -10.12
CA PRO A 366 -30.62 6.21 -8.84
C PRO A 366 -29.48 6.26 -7.81
N HIS A 367 -29.82 6.43 -6.53
CA HIS A 367 -28.87 6.34 -5.41
C HIS A 367 -28.24 4.94 -5.27
N THR A 368 -27.10 4.74 -5.95
CA THR A 368 -26.40 3.46 -6.03
C THR A 368 -24.89 3.62 -6.15
N ILE A 369 -24.18 2.51 -6.07
CA ILE A 369 -22.78 2.36 -6.45
C ILE A 369 -22.70 2.03 -7.94
N TRP A 370 -21.78 2.70 -8.64
CA TRP A 370 -21.58 2.60 -10.08
C TRP A 370 -20.27 1.88 -10.42
N GLU A 371 -20.19 1.37 -11.64
CA GLU A 371 -19.02 0.64 -12.17
C GLU A 371 -17.73 1.46 -12.16
N CYS A 372 -17.80 2.73 -12.57
CA CYS A 372 -16.70 3.69 -12.50
C CYS A 372 -17.24 5.14 -12.48
N TYR A 373 -16.38 6.10 -12.13
CA TYR A 373 -16.78 7.47 -11.79
C TYR A 373 -16.15 8.49 -12.73
N ASP A 374 -16.86 9.58 -12.96
CA ASP A 374 -16.43 10.67 -13.84
C ASP A 374 -15.12 11.31 -13.31
N PRO A 375 -14.13 11.64 -14.16
CA PRO A 375 -12.86 12.20 -13.68
C PRO A 375 -12.94 13.69 -13.30
N SER A 376 -14.05 14.35 -13.59
CA SER A 376 -14.23 15.80 -13.48
C SER A 376 -15.41 16.20 -12.58
N ALA A 377 -16.34 15.30 -12.28
CA ALA A 377 -17.55 15.58 -11.51
C ALA A 377 -17.96 14.43 -10.55
N ASP A 378 -18.87 14.74 -9.63
CA ASP A 378 -19.44 13.77 -8.68
C ASP A 378 -20.66 13.07 -9.32
N LYS A 379 -20.40 12.32 -10.38
CA LYS A 379 -21.40 11.56 -11.16
C LYS A 379 -20.81 10.24 -11.68
N PRO A 380 -21.62 9.23 -12.04
CA PRO A 380 -21.11 8.07 -12.76
C PRO A 380 -20.44 8.46 -14.08
N ALA A 381 -19.45 7.68 -14.50
CA ALA A 381 -18.83 7.86 -15.80
C ALA A 381 -19.79 7.47 -16.95
N LEU A 382 -19.37 7.78 -18.17
CA LEU A 382 -19.96 7.27 -19.41
C LEU A 382 -19.13 6.10 -19.95
N GLY A 383 -19.83 5.08 -20.43
CA GLY A 383 -19.28 3.93 -21.14
C GLY A 383 -18.80 4.29 -22.54
N LYS A 384 -18.32 3.28 -23.26
CA LYS A 384 -17.67 3.42 -24.56
C LYS A 384 -18.55 4.09 -25.63
N GLN A 385 -19.88 3.96 -25.54
CA GLN A 385 -20.85 4.50 -26.48
C GLN A 385 -21.64 5.69 -25.90
N GLY A 386 -21.15 6.30 -24.80
CA GLY A 386 -21.78 7.47 -24.18
C GLY A 386 -22.96 7.18 -23.26
N GLN A 387 -23.33 5.90 -23.06
CA GLN A 387 -24.29 5.48 -22.05
C GLN A 387 -23.72 5.67 -20.64
N ILE A 388 -24.57 5.95 -19.64
CA ILE A 388 -24.14 5.88 -18.24
C ILE A 388 -23.68 4.45 -17.93
N VAL A 389 -22.58 4.32 -17.19
CA VAL A 389 -22.03 3.01 -16.80
C VAL A 389 -22.96 2.24 -15.88
N ARG A 390 -22.62 0.98 -15.59
CA ARG A 390 -23.52 0.08 -14.88
C ARG A 390 -23.85 0.55 -13.46
N LYS A 391 -25.13 0.46 -13.09
CA LYS A 391 -25.66 0.71 -11.74
C LYS A 391 -25.69 -0.57 -10.89
N ASP A 392 -25.96 -0.41 -9.59
CA ASP A 392 -26.01 -1.51 -8.60
C ASP A 392 -24.73 -2.37 -8.61
N PHE A 393 -23.59 -1.77 -8.94
CA PHE A 393 -22.34 -2.49 -9.18
C PHE A 393 -21.51 -2.60 -7.89
N CYS A 394 -21.56 -3.75 -7.23
CA CYS A 394 -20.76 -4.03 -6.03
C CYS A 394 -19.57 -4.96 -6.30
N GLY A 395 -19.17 -5.13 -7.56
CA GLY A 395 -17.95 -5.85 -7.93
C GLY A 395 -16.71 -5.14 -7.35
N TRP A 396 -15.75 -4.77 -8.18
CA TRP A 396 -14.62 -3.99 -7.67
C TRP A 396 -15.01 -2.67 -6.96
N SER A 397 -16.18 -2.08 -7.24
CA SER A 397 -16.53 -0.76 -6.70
C SER A 397 -16.77 -0.77 -5.19
N ALA A 398 -17.12 -1.92 -4.62
CA ALA A 398 -17.27 -2.07 -3.18
C ALA A 398 -15.94 -1.94 -2.41
N LEU A 399 -14.78 -2.05 -3.09
CA LEU A 399 -13.46 -1.77 -2.51
C LEU A 399 -13.37 -0.38 -1.89
N GLY A 400 -14.05 0.62 -2.44
CA GLY A 400 -14.04 1.97 -1.89
C GLY A 400 -14.80 2.02 -0.56
N PRO A 401 -16.13 1.87 -0.58
CA PRO A 401 -16.95 1.98 0.61
C PRO A 401 -16.63 0.96 1.70
N ILE A 402 -16.09 -0.22 1.37
CA ILE A 402 -15.74 -1.26 2.36
C ILE A 402 -14.26 -1.20 2.72
N SER A 403 -13.38 -1.59 1.79
CA SER A 403 -11.96 -1.81 2.10
C SER A 403 -11.21 -0.50 2.35
N LEU A 404 -11.27 0.48 1.45
CA LEU A 404 -10.62 1.78 1.66
C LEU A 404 -11.23 2.55 2.84
N PHE A 405 -12.52 2.37 3.12
CA PHE A 405 -13.12 2.97 4.31
C PHE A 405 -12.50 2.42 5.59
N ILE A 406 -12.41 1.09 5.73
CA ILE A 406 -11.83 0.44 6.91
C ILE A 406 -10.31 0.68 6.98
N GLU A 407 -9.60 0.45 5.88
CA GLU A 407 -8.13 0.41 5.84
C GLU A 407 -7.49 1.80 5.86
N ASN A 408 -8.05 2.75 5.09
CA ASN A 408 -7.43 4.05 4.83
C ASN A 408 -8.13 5.19 5.56
N VAL A 409 -9.46 5.28 5.48
CA VAL A 409 -10.20 6.36 6.16
C VAL A 409 -10.25 6.10 7.65
N ILE A 410 -10.68 4.93 8.14
CA ILE A 410 -10.65 4.63 9.58
C ILE A 410 -9.22 4.36 10.06
N GLY A 411 -8.37 3.80 9.19
CA GLY A 411 -6.95 3.61 9.44
C GLY A 411 -6.55 2.22 9.95
N ILE A 412 -7.41 1.20 9.83
CA ILE A 412 -7.06 -0.19 10.18
C ILE A 412 -6.09 -0.75 9.11
N ARG A 413 -4.80 -0.46 9.25
CA ARG A 413 -3.77 -0.72 8.23
C ARG A 413 -3.53 -2.17 7.94
N SER A 414 -3.52 -2.98 8.98
CA SER A 414 -3.28 -4.40 8.80
C SER A 414 -3.85 -5.21 9.94
N VAL A 415 -4.24 -6.42 9.61
CA VAL A 415 -4.68 -7.46 10.52
C VAL A 415 -3.78 -8.67 10.29
N ASP A 416 -3.47 -9.40 11.35
CA ASP A 416 -2.70 -10.63 11.30
C ASP A 416 -3.27 -11.63 12.29
N ALA A 417 -4.10 -12.55 11.79
CA ALA A 417 -4.72 -13.60 12.57
C ALA A 417 -3.72 -14.61 13.13
N GLU A 418 -2.59 -14.82 12.46
CA GLU A 418 -1.54 -15.71 12.94
C GLU A 418 -0.79 -15.09 14.12
N LYS A 419 -0.44 -13.81 14.03
CA LYS A 419 0.25 -13.10 15.12
C LYS A 419 -0.68 -12.49 16.16
N LEU A 420 -1.99 -12.59 15.94
CA LEU A 420 -3.03 -11.90 16.71
C LEU A 420 -2.70 -10.41 16.86
N THR A 421 -2.51 -9.71 15.74
CA THR A 421 -2.20 -8.27 15.76
C THR A 421 -3.12 -7.46 14.86
N VAL A 422 -3.48 -6.26 15.32
CA VAL A 422 -4.14 -5.22 14.51
C VAL A 422 -3.27 -3.97 14.55
N ASP A 423 -2.95 -3.40 13.39
CA ASP A 423 -2.27 -2.11 13.25
C ASP A 423 -3.31 -1.04 12.91
N TRP A 424 -3.45 -0.06 13.79
CA TRP A 424 -4.37 1.06 13.64
C TRP A 424 -3.59 2.38 13.65
N ASP A 425 -3.58 3.04 12.51
CA ASP A 425 -3.01 4.37 12.35
C ASP A 425 -4.11 5.41 12.57
N ILE A 426 -4.24 5.87 13.81
CA ILE A 426 -5.22 6.89 14.18
C ILE A 426 -4.75 8.26 13.69
N HIS A 427 -5.53 8.86 12.80
CA HIS A 427 -5.21 10.15 12.18
C HIS A 427 -6.42 11.10 12.09
N HIS A 428 -7.50 10.80 12.83
CA HIS A 428 -8.67 11.66 12.97
C HIS A 428 -8.90 12.07 14.42
N LYS A 429 -9.47 13.26 14.62
CA LYS A 429 -9.87 13.76 15.94
C LYS A 429 -11.29 13.33 16.34
N CYS A 430 -12.11 12.93 15.38
CA CYS A 430 -13.51 12.56 15.60
C CYS A 430 -13.66 11.19 16.29
N LEU A 431 -14.86 10.90 16.78
CA LEU A 431 -15.24 9.54 17.18
C LEU A 431 -15.19 8.62 15.96
N HIS A 432 -14.31 7.63 15.97
CA HIS A 432 -14.21 6.67 14.87
C HIS A 432 -13.65 5.32 15.30
N GLY A 433 -13.80 4.31 14.44
CA GLY A 433 -13.26 2.97 14.66
C GLY A 433 -14.14 1.90 14.01
N VAL A 434 -13.97 0.66 14.43
CA VAL A 434 -14.71 -0.50 13.91
C VAL A 434 -15.18 -1.37 15.06
N ARG A 435 -16.48 -1.63 15.16
CA ARG A 435 -17.01 -2.69 16.04
C ARG A 435 -17.07 -4.02 15.29
N ASN A 436 -17.05 -5.13 16.03
CA ASN A 436 -17.20 -6.48 15.48
C ASN A 436 -16.16 -6.78 14.37
N LEU A 437 -14.92 -6.30 14.50
CA LEU A 437 -13.84 -6.66 13.60
C LEU A 437 -13.42 -8.11 13.90
N ARG A 438 -13.52 -8.98 12.89
CA ARG A 438 -13.23 -10.42 13.01
C ARG A 438 -11.93 -10.78 12.31
N PHE A 439 -11.08 -11.55 12.99
CA PHE A 439 -9.88 -12.12 12.41
C PHE A 439 -9.40 -13.34 13.21
N GLY A 440 -9.22 -14.46 12.50
CA GLY A 440 -9.01 -15.77 13.10
C GLY A 440 -10.03 -16.02 14.23
N PRO A 441 -9.59 -16.32 15.47
CA PRO A 441 -10.48 -16.53 16.60
C PRO A 441 -10.94 -15.24 17.32
N VAL A 442 -10.48 -14.07 16.89
CA VAL A 442 -10.71 -12.79 17.57
C VAL A 442 -11.91 -12.07 16.96
N VAL A 443 -12.76 -11.54 17.83
CA VAL A 443 -13.81 -10.57 17.56
C VAL A 443 -13.58 -9.40 18.51
N THR A 444 -13.31 -8.21 17.97
CA THR A 444 -12.96 -7.04 18.77
C THR A 444 -13.69 -5.78 18.29
N ASP A 445 -14.11 -4.97 19.25
CA ASP A 445 -14.49 -3.59 19.04
C ASP A 445 -13.27 -2.71 19.27
N LEU A 446 -13.02 -1.75 18.38
CA LEU A 446 -11.95 -0.76 18.46
C LEU A 446 -12.55 0.61 18.19
N ILE A 447 -12.69 1.45 19.22
CA ILE A 447 -13.30 2.78 19.12
C ILE A 447 -12.36 3.82 19.73
N TYR A 448 -12.08 4.87 18.97
CA TYR A 448 -11.29 6.02 19.38
C TYR A 448 -12.21 7.21 19.68
N GLU A 449 -11.96 7.85 20.81
CA GLU A 449 -12.66 9.07 21.22
C GLU A 449 -11.73 9.92 22.08
N LYS A 450 -11.44 11.16 21.67
CA LYS A 450 -10.72 12.17 22.49
C LYS A 450 -9.41 11.65 23.11
N GLY A 451 -8.54 11.03 22.31
CA GLY A 451 -7.24 10.51 22.78
C GLY A 451 -7.29 9.16 23.48
N LEU A 452 -8.48 8.53 23.56
CA LEU A 452 -8.71 7.26 24.23
C LEU A 452 -9.16 6.20 23.22
N VAL A 453 -8.47 5.06 23.19
CA VAL A 453 -8.93 3.87 22.47
C VAL A 453 -9.63 2.95 23.46
N LYS A 454 -10.92 2.72 23.26
CA LYS A 454 -11.74 1.72 23.95
C LYS A 454 -11.77 0.46 23.11
N ALA A 455 -11.37 -0.66 23.71
CA ALA A 455 -11.40 -1.96 23.08
C ALA A 455 -12.33 -2.92 23.84
N LYS A 456 -13.07 -3.77 23.13
CA LYS A 456 -13.82 -4.89 23.72
C LYS A 456 -13.59 -6.14 22.90
N SER A 457 -12.90 -7.13 23.44
CA SER A 457 -12.49 -8.31 22.70
C SER A 457 -12.98 -9.61 23.33
N ASN A 458 -13.28 -10.62 22.53
CA ASN A 458 -13.54 -11.97 23.02
C ASN A 458 -12.25 -12.72 23.42
N LYS A 459 -11.09 -12.31 22.88
CA LYS A 459 -9.81 -12.98 23.02
C LYS A 459 -8.66 -11.99 23.06
N GLU A 460 -7.60 -12.33 23.75
CA GLU A 460 -6.41 -11.51 23.83
C GLU A 460 -5.72 -11.34 22.46
N TYR A 461 -5.26 -10.13 22.15
CA TYR A 461 -4.45 -9.82 20.97
C TYR A 461 -3.59 -8.57 21.21
N THR A 462 -2.70 -8.24 20.26
CA THR A 462 -1.88 -7.03 20.29
C THR A 462 -2.44 -5.96 19.35
N LEU A 463 -2.82 -4.81 19.91
CA LEU A 463 -3.12 -3.61 19.12
C LEU A 463 -1.84 -2.78 18.95
N VAL A 464 -1.52 -2.38 17.74
CA VAL A 464 -0.45 -1.43 17.44
C VAL A 464 -1.11 -0.11 17.08
N VAL A 465 -0.82 0.95 17.84
CA VAL A 465 -1.27 2.32 17.52
C VAL A 465 -0.06 3.22 17.37
N SER A 466 0.09 3.82 16.19
CA SER A 466 1.21 4.73 15.86
C SER A 466 2.59 4.16 16.23
N GLY A 467 2.78 2.86 15.97
CA GLY A 467 4.02 2.12 16.26
C GLY A 467 4.18 1.63 17.71
N ARG A 468 3.29 2.02 18.63
CA ARG A 468 3.29 1.53 20.02
C ARG A 468 2.39 0.32 20.16
N LYS A 469 2.89 -0.73 20.82
CA LYS A 469 2.15 -1.96 21.09
C LYS A 469 1.35 -1.83 22.40
N TYR A 470 0.10 -2.27 22.35
CA TYR A 470 -0.85 -2.34 23.45
C TYR A 470 -1.39 -3.76 23.52
N LYS A 471 -1.39 -4.33 24.72
CA LYS A 471 -1.97 -5.65 24.98
C LYS A 471 -3.46 -5.48 25.23
N VAL A 472 -4.31 -6.07 24.40
CA VAL A 472 -5.78 -6.04 24.57
C VAL A 472 -6.21 -7.39 25.14
N PRO A 473 -6.52 -7.50 26.45
CA PRO A 473 -7.07 -8.72 27.02
C PRO A 473 -8.50 -8.99 26.53
N ALA A 474 -9.00 -10.20 26.80
CA ALA A 474 -10.42 -10.48 26.67
C ALA A 474 -11.24 -9.60 27.64
N GLY A 475 -12.44 -9.18 27.25
CA GLY A 475 -13.24 -8.20 27.97
C GLY A 475 -13.00 -6.78 27.46
N SER A 476 -13.20 -5.78 28.33
CA SER A 476 -13.08 -4.36 27.99
C SER A 476 -11.74 -3.79 28.44
N SER A 477 -11.18 -2.88 27.65
CA SER A 477 -9.91 -2.19 27.93
C SER A 477 -9.93 -0.78 27.37
N SER A 478 -9.06 0.08 27.93
CA SER A 478 -8.95 1.46 27.50
C SER A 478 -7.48 1.90 27.50
N PHE A 479 -7.05 2.58 26.44
CA PHE A 479 -5.67 2.99 26.24
C PHE A 479 -5.58 4.46 25.86
N SER A 480 -4.80 5.24 26.60
CA SER A 480 -4.43 6.59 26.17
C SER A 480 -3.42 6.49 25.03
N VAL A 481 -3.72 7.19 23.94
CA VAL A 481 -2.86 7.24 22.76
C VAL A 481 -2.24 8.63 22.63
N ILE A 482 -0.94 8.66 22.36
CA ILE A 482 -0.17 9.91 22.23
C ILE A 482 -0.24 10.37 20.78
N ASN A 483 -0.66 11.61 20.55
CA ASN A 483 -0.61 12.19 19.22
C ASN A 483 0.84 12.37 18.75
N ARG A 484 1.17 11.89 17.54
CA ARG A 484 2.48 12.05 16.90
C ARG A 484 2.42 12.76 15.55
N ARG A 485 1.25 13.27 15.16
CA ARG A 485 1.06 13.96 13.89
C ARG A 485 0.92 15.47 14.13
N GLU A 486 1.75 16.25 13.46
CA GLU A 486 1.80 17.71 13.62
C GLU A 486 0.43 18.34 13.31
N PHE A 487 -0.23 17.94 12.22
CA PHE A 487 -1.55 18.45 11.85
C PHE A 487 -2.68 18.08 12.83
N MET A 488 -2.42 17.14 13.74
CA MET A 488 -3.35 16.77 14.81
C MET A 488 -3.13 17.61 16.08
N VAL A 489 -2.04 18.39 16.16
CA VAL A 489 -1.85 19.41 17.21
C VAL A 489 -2.93 20.48 17.02
N GLU A 490 -3.58 20.90 18.11
CA GLU A 490 -4.54 22.00 18.03
C GLU A 490 -3.85 23.30 17.60
N PRO A 491 -4.50 24.17 16.81
CA PRO A 491 -3.95 25.47 16.48
C PRO A 491 -3.45 26.18 17.75
N TYR A 492 -2.19 26.58 17.74
CA TYR A 492 -1.57 27.32 18.83
C TYR A 492 -0.85 28.53 18.26
N THR A 493 -0.78 29.60 19.04
CA THR A 493 0.01 30.78 18.69
C THR A 493 1.32 30.72 19.45
N LEU A 494 2.43 30.68 18.72
CA LEU A 494 3.75 30.83 19.35
C LEU A 494 3.85 32.24 19.96
N PRO A 495 4.39 32.38 21.18
CA PRO A 495 4.67 33.69 21.75
C PRO A 495 5.63 34.46 20.84
N ASP A 496 5.37 35.75 20.61
CA ASP A 496 6.32 36.61 19.88
C ASP A 496 7.62 36.73 20.70
N PRO A 497 8.77 36.30 20.17
CA PRO A 497 10.04 36.44 20.88
C PRO A 497 10.38 37.90 21.19
N LEU A 498 9.83 38.86 20.45
CA LEU A 498 10.01 40.30 20.65
C LEU A 498 8.87 40.96 21.43
N GLN A 499 7.93 40.18 21.97
CA GLN A 499 6.86 40.73 22.80
C GLN A 499 7.44 41.60 23.93
N GLY A 500 7.05 42.87 23.97
CA GLY A 500 7.56 43.84 24.95
C GLY A 500 8.96 44.40 24.67
N VAL A 501 9.55 44.15 23.50
CA VAL A 501 10.84 44.71 23.07
C VAL A 501 10.60 45.81 22.03
N SER A 502 10.83 47.06 22.43
CA SER A 502 10.69 48.26 21.59
C SER A 502 12.03 48.85 21.16
N SER A 503 13.14 48.42 21.77
CA SER A 503 14.50 48.85 21.41
C SER A 503 15.56 47.75 21.61
N PRO A 504 16.72 47.84 20.91
CA PRO A 504 17.82 46.89 21.11
C PRO A 504 18.35 46.79 22.55
N LYS A 505 18.13 47.82 23.38
CA LYS A 505 18.53 47.84 24.79
C LYS A 505 17.69 46.91 25.68
N GLU A 506 16.47 46.59 25.27
CA GLU A 506 15.53 45.73 26.01
C GLU A 506 15.72 44.24 25.68
N TRP A 507 16.32 43.93 24.52
CA TRP A 507 16.55 42.57 24.05
C TRP A 507 17.30 41.66 25.06
N PRO A 508 18.38 42.10 25.74
CA PRO A 508 19.09 41.24 26.68
C PRO A 508 18.19 40.68 27.80
N SER A 509 17.22 41.47 28.28
CA SER A 509 16.28 41.05 29.33
C SER A 509 15.27 40.04 28.79
N ARG A 510 14.63 40.33 27.65
CA ARG A 510 13.69 39.39 26.99
C ARG A 510 14.38 38.09 26.60
N ARG A 511 15.61 38.16 26.09
CA ARG A 511 16.42 36.99 25.76
C ARG A 511 16.69 36.13 27.00
N ALA A 512 16.97 36.73 28.15
CA ALA A 512 17.19 35.99 29.39
C ALA A 512 15.93 35.25 29.86
N GLU A 513 14.76 35.88 29.75
CA GLU A 513 13.46 35.24 30.04
C GLU A 513 13.19 34.05 29.12
N ILE A 514 13.36 34.22 27.81
CA ILE A 514 13.18 33.15 26.82
C ILE A 514 14.14 32.00 27.13
N LEU A 515 15.43 32.28 27.35
CA LEU A 515 16.40 31.25 27.69
C LEU A 515 16.03 30.52 28.98
N SER A 516 15.54 31.22 30.00
CA SER A 516 15.07 30.60 31.24
C SER A 516 13.87 29.68 31.02
N LEU A 517 12.95 30.05 30.10
CA LEU A 517 11.84 29.18 29.73
C LEU A 517 12.34 27.92 29.01
N PHE A 518 13.25 28.04 28.06
CA PHE A 518 13.86 26.87 27.41
C PHE A 518 14.68 26.02 28.39
N GLU A 519 15.37 26.65 29.32
CA GLU A 519 16.14 25.98 30.38
C GLU A 519 15.21 25.18 31.31
N ARG A 520 14.06 25.73 31.69
CA ARG A 520 13.11 25.10 32.60
C ARG A 520 12.24 24.02 31.92
N GLU A 521 11.77 24.29 30.70
CA GLU A 521 10.73 23.48 30.06
C GLU A 521 11.26 22.49 29.01
N MET A 522 12.43 22.76 28.40
CA MET A 522 12.89 21.99 27.23
C MET A 522 14.26 21.33 27.39
N TYR A 523 15.31 22.09 27.73
CA TYR A 523 16.69 21.62 27.62
C TYR A 523 17.40 21.37 28.95
N GLY A 524 16.86 21.89 30.07
CA GLY A 524 17.52 21.81 31.38
C GLY A 524 18.61 22.87 31.57
N GLN A 525 19.17 22.93 32.79
CA GLN A 525 20.23 23.88 33.16
C GLN A 525 21.58 23.48 32.58
N MET A 526 22.32 24.46 32.06
CA MET A 526 23.69 24.22 31.57
C MET A 526 24.60 23.87 32.76
N PRO A 527 25.33 22.75 32.72
CA PRO A 527 26.24 22.39 33.80
C PRO A 527 27.40 23.39 33.92
N PRO A 528 28.02 23.52 35.12
CA PRO A 528 29.18 24.37 35.30
C PRO A 528 30.34 23.94 34.40
N SER A 529 31.16 24.92 33.99
CA SER A 529 32.36 24.66 33.19
C SER A 529 33.23 23.61 33.85
N SER A 530 33.55 22.56 33.10
CA SER A 530 34.37 21.43 33.56
C SER A 530 35.68 21.40 32.78
N PRO A 531 36.82 21.08 33.43
CA PRO A 531 38.07 20.84 32.71
C PRO A 531 37.90 19.77 31.64
N ILE A 532 38.49 19.99 30.46
CA ILE A 532 38.44 19.05 29.34
C ILE A 532 39.75 18.28 29.23
N PHE A 533 39.65 16.98 28.97
CA PHE A 533 40.79 16.09 28.77
C PHE A 533 40.63 15.38 27.42
N LEU A 534 41.59 15.57 26.51
CA LEU A 534 41.51 15.08 25.13
C LEU A 534 42.48 13.91 24.92
N LYS A 535 42.00 12.83 24.29
CA LYS A 535 42.85 11.76 23.75
C LYS A 535 42.67 11.66 22.26
N GLU A 536 43.77 11.64 21.51
CA GLU A 536 43.72 11.32 20.09
C GLU A 536 43.54 9.82 19.92
N LEU A 537 42.46 9.44 19.25
CA LEU A 537 42.10 8.05 18.98
C LEU A 537 42.65 7.58 17.65
N GLU A 538 42.66 8.47 16.65
CA GLU A 538 43.12 8.17 15.30
C GLU A 538 43.51 9.47 14.58
N ARG A 539 44.48 9.38 13.67
CA ARG A 539 44.84 10.44 12.73
C ARG A 539 45.22 9.84 11.39
N GLY A 540 44.70 10.41 10.31
CA GLY A 540 44.88 9.86 8.97
C GLY A 540 44.64 10.86 7.85
N LYS A 541 44.71 10.34 6.63
CA LYS A 541 44.36 11.06 5.40
C LYS A 541 42.96 10.64 4.98
N THR A 542 42.17 11.58 4.48
CA THR A 542 40.81 11.35 3.96
C THR A 542 40.62 12.08 2.62
N PHE A 543 39.47 11.93 1.97
CA PHE A 543 39.12 12.56 0.69
C PHE A 543 40.21 12.43 -0.38
N GLY A 544 40.63 11.19 -0.68
CA GLY A 544 41.68 10.95 -1.69
C GLY A 544 43.02 11.62 -1.35
N ARG A 545 43.37 11.74 -0.05
CA ARG A 545 44.58 12.40 0.47
C ARG A 545 44.58 13.94 0.36
N LEU A 546 43.45 14.56 0.06
CA LEU A 546 43.29 16.02 0.05
C LEU A 546 42.99 16.56 1.47
N GLY A 547 42.33 15.77 2.32
CA GLY A 547 42.04 16.10 3.71
C GLY A 547 42.92 15.34 4.70
N LEU A 548 43.05 15.89 5.90
CA LEU A 548 43.52 15.20 7.09
C LEU A 548 42.33 15.00 8.03
N ARG A 549 42.22 13.80 8.61
CA ARG A 549 41.24 13.45 9.63
C ARG A 549 41.96 13.30 10.97
N ARG A 550 41.33 13.80 12.04
CA ARG A 550 41.66 13.48 13.43
C ARG A 550 40.40 13.06 14.16
N GLN A 551 40.48 12.00 14.94
CA GLN A 551 39.42 11.55 15.83
C GLN A 551 39.89 11.70 17.26
N LEU A 552 39.20 12.52 18.04
CA LEU A 552 39.54 12.83 19.43
C LEU A 552 38.39 12.40 20.34
N ARG A 553 38.71 11.88 21.52
CA ARG A 553 37.73 11.69 22.59
C ARG A 553 37.98 12.71 23.68
N MET A 554 36.94 13.42 24.08
CA MET A 554 36.94 14.47 25.09
C MET A 554 36.22 14.00 26.33
N TRP A 555 36.92 13.94 27.46
CA TRP A 555 36.35 13.63 28.77
C TRP A 555 36.30 14.88 29.64
N PHE A 556 35.46 14.81 30.67
CA PHE A 556 35.25 15.86 31.66
C PHE A 556 35.84 15.52 33.03
N LYS A 557 36.59 14.41 33.13
CA LYS A 557 37.28 13.95 34.33
C LYS A 557 38.74 13.63 34.02
N PRO A 558 39.69 13.92 34.93
CA PRO A 558 41.13 13.70 34.71
C PRO A 558 41.52 12.23 34.61
N ASP A 559 40.71 11.32 35.13
CA ASP A 559 40.91 9.87 35.09
C ASP A 559 40.37 9.20 33.83
N TYR A 560 39.87 9.98 32.86
CA TYR A 560 39.26 9.50 31.61
C TYR A 560 38.04 8.57 31.83
N THR A 561 37.28 8.79 32.90
CA THR A 561 36.03 8.07 33.18
C THR A 561 34.78 8.93 32.96
N GLY A 562 33.61 8.29 32.87
CA GLY A 562 32.31 8.97 32.76
C GLY A 562 31.96 9.42 31.33
N PRO A 563 31.05 10.41 31.19
CA PRO A 563 30.61 10.91 29.89
C PRO A 563 31.76 11.47 29.06
N TYR A 564 31.69 11.27 27.74
CA TYR A 564 32.66 11.79 26.79
C TYR A 564 31.98 12.26 25.50
N ILE A 565 32.71 13.04 24.70
CA ILE A 565 32.31 13.45 23.36
C ILE A 565 33.39 12.99 22.37
N ASP A 566 32.96 12.27 21.32
CA ASP A 566 33.83 11.88 20.21
C ASP A 566 33.78 12.90 19.08
N TRP A 567 34.91 13.54 18.82
CA TRP A 567 35.10 14.52 17.77
C TRP A 567 35.69 13.89 16.53
N LEU A 568 35.07 14.15 15.39
CA LEU A 568 35.63 13.93 14.06
C LEU A 568 36.01 15.29 13.47
N ILE A 569 37.30 15.53 13.32
CA ILE A 569 37.83 16.78 12.77
C ILE A 569 38.42 16.49 11.40
N VAL A 570 37.94 17.16 10.37
CA VAL A 570 38.52 17.10 9.03
C VAL A 570 38.95 18.49 8.59
N TYR A 571 40.18 18.57 8.07
CA TYR A 571 40.76 19.84 7.63
C TYR A 571 41.65 19.64 6.39
N PRO A 572 41.83 20.67 5.54
CA PRO A 572 42.60 20.53 4.31
C PRO A 572 44.08 20.29 4.60
N ARG A 573 44.74 19.43 3.82
CA ARG A 573 46.15 19.05 4.05
C ARG A 573 47.17 20.15 3.74
N ARG A 574 46.87 21.06 2.81
CA ARG A 574 47.82 22.04 2.25
C ARG A 574 47.39 23.49 2.51
N VAL A 575 47.21 23.84 3.78
CA VAL A 575 46.85 25.21 4.20
C VAL A 575 48.02 25.88 4.92
N ARG A 576 48.28 27.14 4.57
CA ARG A 576 49.35 27.97 5.18
C ARG A 576 48.80 29.06 6.09
N LYS A 577 47.47 29.22 6.15
CA LYS A 577 46.74 30.19 6.97
C LYS A 577 45.57 29.46 7.67
N PRO A 578 45.05 30.00 8.78
CA PRO A 578 43.83 29.48 9.40
C PRO A 578 42.67 29.39 8.41
N VAL A 579 41.82 28.38 8.58
CA VAL A 579 40.61 28.17 7.76
C VAL A 579 39.35 28.27 8.64
N PRO A 580 38.19 28.69 8.09
CA PRO A 580 36.93 28.66 8.81
C PRO A 580 36.58 27.24 9.30
N ALA A 581 36.00 27.14 10.50
CA ALA A 581 35.51 25.90 11.06
C ALA A 581 33.98 25.88 11.09
N ILE A 582 33.39 24.75 10.71
CA ILE A 582 31.96 24.48 10.86
C ILE A 582 31.82 23.38 11.90
N ILE A 583 30.99 23.62 12.92
CA ILE A 583 30.73 22.68 14.01
C ILE A 583 29.28 22.23 13.91
N MET A 584 29.06 20.93 14.06
CA MET A 584 27.74 20.31 14.02
C MET A 584 27.66 19.18 15.05
N LEU A 585 26.49 19.02 15.67
CA LEU A 585 26.20 17.88 16.54
C LEU A 585 25.67 16.71 15.70
N ASN A 586 26.13 15.50 15.99
CA ASN A 586 25.68 14.29 15.34
C ASN A 586 25.34 13.22 16.39
N TYR A 587 24.07 12.79 16.41
CA TYR A 587 23.54 11.83 17.37
C TYR A 587 23.53 10.38 16.88
N TYR A 588 24.02 10.12 15.66
CA TYR A 588 24.00 8.80 15.02
C TYR A 588 25.40 8.21 14.78
N GLY A 589 26.45 8.87 15.29
CA GLY A 589 27.85 8.44 15.17
C GLY A 589 28.59 9.05 13.98
N ASN A 590 29.86 9.38 14.17
CA ASN A 590 30.65 10.16 13.20
C ASN A 590 30.84 9.48 11.83
N HIS A 591 30.80 8.14 11.76
CA HIS A 591 30.86 7.38 10.52
C HIS A 591 29.73 7.74 9.53
N THR A 592 28.58 8.23 10.01
CA THR A 592 27.48 8.63 9.12
C THR A 592 27.74 9.91 8.33
N MET A 593 28.83 10.64 8.63
CA MET A 593 29.13 11.93 8.01
C MET A 593 30.11 11.82 6.84
N LEU A 594 30.85 10.72 6.73
CA LEU A 594 31.90 10.53 5.74
C LEU A 594 31.93 9.07 5.30
N SER A 595 31.97 8.82 3.99
CA SER A 595 32.24 7.49 3.43
C SER A 595 33.73 7.15 3.54
N ASP A 596 34.23 7.04 4.76
CA ASP A 596 35.63 6.76 5.07
C ASP A 596 35.72 5.70 6.19
N LYS A 597 36.17 4.50 5.82
CA LYS A 597 36.17 3.30 6.68
C LYS A 597 37.04 3.40 7.92
N GLU A 598 37.94 4.35 7.94
CA GLU A 598 38.83 4.59 9.07
C GLU A 598 38.16 5.52 10.12
N VAL A 599 36.96 6.04 9.85
CA VAL A 599 36.12 6.70 10.86
C VAL A 599 35.52 5.65 11.79
N ARG A 600 35.79 5.77 13.09
CA ARG A 600 35.37 4.80 14.09
C ARG A 600 33.85 4.78 14.24
N LEU A 601 33.32 3.58 14.46
CA LEU A 601 31.96 3.42 14.94
C LEU A 601 31.87 3.85 16.41
N PRO A 602 30.74 4.42 16.84
CA PRO A 602 30.49 4.69 18.24
C PRO A 602 30.26 3.38 19.02
N ASP A 603 30.80 3.31 20.24
CA ASP A 603 30.55 2.20 21.17
C ASP A 603 29.28 2.42 22.02
N SER A 604 28.69 3.61 21.93
CA SER A 604 27.52 4.05 22.70
C SER A 604 26.20 3.56 22.10
N TRP A 605 25.15 3.59 22.92
CA TRP A 605 23.78 3.36 22.48
C TRP A 605 23.39 4.40 21.42
N LEU A 606 22.68 3.96 20.37
CA LEU A 606 22.12 4.80 19.31
C LEU A 606 20.61 4.57 19.21
N GLU A 607 19.86 5.59 18.79
CA GLU A 607 18.46 5.42 18.47
C GLU A 607 18.30 4.56 17.20
N ASN A 608 17.35 3.62 17.23
CA ASN A 608 17.05 2.79 16.06
C ASN A 608 16.47 3.65 14.94
N GLU A 609 17.28 3.93 13.93
CA GLU A 609 16.87 4.61 12.71
C GLU A 609 17.13 3.69 11.51
N LYS A 610 16.06 3.05 11.05
CA LYS A 610 16.11 2.07 9.97
C LYS A 610 16.66 2.66 8.67
N LYS A 611 16.45 3.95 8.40
CA LYS A 611 17.02 4.63 7.22
C LYS A 611 18.54 4.74 7.26
N LYS A 612 19.13 4.67 8.46
CA LYS A 612 20.58 4.74 8.69
C LYS A 612 21.20 3.37 8.97
N GLY A 613 20.42 2.28 8.96
CA GLY A 613 20.92 0.92 9.22
C GLY A 613 20.97 0.52 10.70
N ILE A 614 20.55 1.38 11.63
CA ILE A 614 20.64 1.13 13.08
C ILE A 614 19.40 0.35 13.53
N THR A 615 19.58 -0.90 13.95
CA THR A 615 18.47 -1.82 14.29
C THR A 615 18.55 -2.46 15.69
N SER A 616 19.72 -2.43 16.32
CA SER A 616 19.99 -3.00 17.64
C SER A 616 20.52 -1.97 18.64
N ASN A 617 20.19 -0.70 18.41
CA ASN A 617 20.68 0.44 19.15
C ASN A 617 22.22 0.56 19.21
N ARG A 618 22.89 0.02 18.19
CA ARG A 618 24.35 0.02 18.02
C ARG A 618 24.68 0.25 16.56
N ALA A 619 25.88 0.77 16.32
CA ALA A 619 26.43 0.80 14.97
C ALA A 619 27.13 -0.53 14.68
N GLU A 620 26.96 -1.03 13.46
CA GLU A 620 27.49 -2.29 12.97
C GLU A 620 28.54 -2.02 11.88
N GLU A 621 29.51 -2.94 11.68
CA GLU A 621 30.67 -2.70 10.79
C GLU A 621 30.28 -2.53 9.32
N ASP A 622 29.13 -3.07 8.91
CA ASP A 622 28.57 -2.90 7.55
C ASP A 622 28.08 -1.46 7.28
N MET A 623 28.07 -0.59 8.29
CA MET A 623 27.71 0.82 8.16
C MET A 623 28.87 1.74 7.72
N ARG A 624 30.10 1.22 7.57
CA ARG A 624 31.31 2.00 7.20
C ARG A 624 31.67 1.98 5.71
#